data_AF-A0A137PIV7-F1
#
_entry.id   AF-A0A137PIV7-F1
#
_cell.length_a   1.000
_cell.length_b   1.000
_cell.length_c   1.000
_cell.angle_alpha   90.00
_cell.angle_beta   90.00
_cell.angle_gamma   90.00
#
_symmetry.space_group_name_H-M   'P 1'
#
loop_
_entity.id
_entity.type
_entity.pdbx_description
1 polymer ?
#
loop_
_entity_poly.entity_id
_entity_poly.type
_entity_poly.pdbx_seq_one_letter_code
_entity_poly.pdbx_strand_id
1 'polypeptide(L)'
;LSMSKLNQLLCFLNTASKTWDGTNNILKFPLDNGKSVSCIYWKGDYFITGTDIIRCLVYRFQAAGYYVIHQKKFEEGVFSDLRNLKPGLDAVLEPAHSELLRFLHRHQCIRTQKKQKIFFWNAVPHDRL
;
A
#
# COMPACT_ATOMS: atom_id res chain seq x y z
N LEU A 1 -27.32 -8.51 1.34
CA LEU A 1 -26.24 -9.13 0.55
C LEU A 1 -24.91 -8.61 1.07
N SER A 2 -24.11 -9.47 1.71
CA SER A 2 -22.78 -9.08 2.20
C SER A 2 -21.90 -8.71 1.01
N MET A 3 -21.33 -7.50 1.00
CA MET A 3 -20.29 -7.13 0.02
C MET A 3 -19.12 -8.10 0.17
N SER A 4 -18.66 -8.68 -0.94
CA SER A 4 -17.46 -9.53 -0.93
C SER A 4 -16.28 -8.77 -0.31
N LYS A 5 -15.37 -9.46 0.36
CA LYS A 5 -14.21 -8.82 0.99
C LYS A 5 -13.32 -8.11 -0.03
N LEU A 6 -13.34 -8.57 -1.29
CA LEU A 6 -12.77 -7.85 -2.43
C LEU A 6 -13.44 -6.48 -2.63
N ASN A 7 -14.77 -6.40 -2.67
CA ASN A 7 -15.47 -5.12 -2.82
C ASN A 7 -15.19 -4.18 -1.64
N GLN A 8 -15.02 -4.72 -0.42
CA GLN A 8 -14.64 -3.94 0.75
C GLN A 8 -13.21 -3.39 0.61
N LEU A 9 -12.26 -4.18 0.10
CA LEU A 9 -10.91 -3.70 -0.22
C LEU A 9 -10.96 -2.60 -1.28
N LEU A 10 -11.71 -2.78 -2.36
CA LEU A 10 -11.85 -1.76 -3.41
C LEU A 10 -12.49 -0.48 -2.88
N CYS A 11 -13.49 -0.60 -2.00
CA CYS A 11 -14.07 0.55 -1.29
C CYS A 11 -13.00 1.25 -0.44
N PHE A 12 -12.24 0.51 0.36
CA PHE A 12 -11.16 1.04 1.17
C PHE A 12 -10.11 1.79 0.34
N LEU A 13 -9.65 1.23 -0.78
CA LEU A 13 -8.69 1.89 -1.68
C LEU A 13 -9.21 3.25 -2.19
N ASN A 14 -10.51 3.35 -2.42
CA ASN A 14 -11.17 4.56 -2.94
C ASN A 14 -11.50 5.61 -1.87
N THR A 15 -11.70 5.20 -0.62
CA THR A 15 -12.24 6.08 0.42
C THR A 15 -11.31 6.34 1.59
N ALA A 16 -10.26 5.53 1.83
CA ALA A 16 -9.47 5.62 3.05
C ALA A 16 -8.83 6.99 3.29
N SER A 17 -8.36 7.68 2.23
CA SER A 17 -7.81 9.04 2.35
C SER A 17 -8.86 10.13 2.59
N LYS A 18 -10.15 9.82 2.40
CA LYS A 18 -11.29 10.75 2.56
C LYS A 18 -12.04 10.56 3.87
N THR A 19 -11.98 9.37 4.45
CA THR A 19 -12.73 8.99 5.65
C THR A 19 -11.90 9.15 6.92
N TRP A 20 -10.86 9.97 6.89
CA TRP A 20 -9.94 10.12 8.01
C TRP A 20 -10.57 10.95 9.14
N ASP A 21 -10.55 10.41 10.36
CA ASP A 21 -11.16 11.05 11.54
C ASP A 21 -10.19 11.91 12.36
N GLY A 22 -8.91 11.94 11.96
CA GLY A 22 -7.85 12.71 12.61
C GLY A 22 -7.27 12.09 13.88
N THR A 23 -7.77 10.93 14.31
CA THR A 23 -7.38 10.32 15.60
C THR A 23 -6.21 9.35 15.49
N ASN A 24 -6.07 8.69 14.34
CA ASN A 24 -5.01 7.72 14.09
C ASN A 24 -4.13 8.17 12.93
N ASN A 25 -2.88 7.69 12.86
CA ASN A 25 -1.98 7.90 11.72
C ASN A 25 -2.03 6.74 10.71
N ILE A 26 -2.78 5.68 10.97
CA ILE A 26 -2.92 4.53 10.08
C ILE A 26 -4.36 4.00 10.10
N LEU A 27 -4.96 3.90 8.91
CA LEU A 27 -6.15 3.09 8.68
C LEU A 27 -5.72 1.77 8.04
N LYS A 28 -6.25 0.64 8.55
CA LYS A 28 -5.89 -0.70 8.08
C LYS A 28 -7.11 -1.45 7.57
N PHE A 29 -6.96 -2.07 6.41
CA PHE A 29 -7.87 -3.07 5.91
C PHE A 29 -7.30 -4.49 6.14
N PRO A 30 -7.95 -5.36 6.92
CA PRO A 30 -7.45 -6.70 7.20
C PRO A 30 -7.67 -7.65 6.01
N LEU A 31 -6.62 -8.38 5.62
CA LEU A 31 -6.66 -9.45 4.62
C LEU A 31 -6.85 -10.81 5.28
N ASP A 32 -7.28 -11.82 4.52
CA ASP A 32 -7.58 -13.17 5.05
C ASP A 32 -6.34 -13.93 5.54
N ASN A 33 -5.15 -13.53 5.13
CA ASN A 33 -3.87 -14.14 5.51
C ASN A 33 -3.24 -13.53 6.77
N GLY A 34 -4.02 -12.81 7.58
CA GLY A 34 -3.54 -12.13 8.79
C GLY A 34 -2.68 -10.88 8.53
N LYS A 35 -2.51 -10.47 7.27
CA LYS A 35 -1.86 -9.20 6.90
C LYS A 35 -2.90 -8.09 6.74
N SER A 36 -2.44 -6.88 6.44
CA SER A 36 -3.31 -5.75 6.15
C SER A 36 -2.73 -4.89 5.02
N VAL A 37 -3.61 -4.11 4.39
CA VAL A 37 -3.26 -2.97 3.55
C VAL A 37 -3.45 -1.72 4.39
N SER A 38 -2.45 -0.83 4.42
CA SER A 38 -2.47 0.35 5.29
C SER A 38 -2.51 1.63 4.47
N CYS A 39 -3.45 2.51 4.80
CA CYS A 39 -3.41 3.92 4.41
C CYS A 39 -2.74 4.69 5.54
N ILE A 40 -1.65 5.40 5.26
CA ILE A 40 -0.85 6.10 6.27
C ILE A 40 -1.03 7.60 6.11
N TYR A 41 -1.42 8.28 7.20
CA TYR A 41 -1.41 9.74 7.25
C TYR A 41 -0.13 10.23 7.92
N TRP A 42 0.62 11.07 7.22
CA TRP A 42 1.90 11.61 7.70
C TRP A 42 2.13 13.03 7.20
N LYS A 43 2.35 13.98 8.13
CA LYS A 43 2.69 15.39 7.82
C LYS A 43 1.75 16.07 6.80
N GLY A 44 0.45 15.76 6.83
CA GLY A 44 -0.56 16.39 5.96
C GLY A 44 -0.93 15.58 4.72
N ASP A 45 -0.19 14.52 4.42
CA ASP A 45 -0.40 13.69 3.22
C ASP A 45 -0.78 12.24 3.56
N TYR A 46 -1.36 11.56 2.57
CA TYR A 46 -1.72 10.15 2.64
C TYR A 46 -0.81 9.30 1.78
N PHE A 47 -0.40 8.16 2.32
CA PHE A 47 0.61 7.30 1.73
C PHE A 47 0.19 5.83 1.70
N ILE A 48 0.80 5.10 0.77
CA ILE A 48 0.81 3.64 0.72
C ILE A 48 2.24 3.15 0.45
N THR A 49 2.62 2.03 1.07
CA THR A 49 3.94 1.43 0.88
C THR A 49 3.93 0.48 -0.32
N GLY A 50 5.08 0.29 -0.97
CA GLY A 50 5.19 -0.74 -2.02
C GLY A 50 4.84 -2.15 -1.52
N THR A 51 5.08 -2.43 -0.22
CA THR A 51 4.67 -3.69 0.41
C THR A 51 3.16 -3.85 0.43
N ASP A 52 2.42 -2.80 0.77
CA ASP A 52 0.95 -2.83 0.83
C ASP A 52 0.32 -2.85 -0.57
N ILE A 53 0.94 -2.20 -1.57
CA ILE A 53 0.56 -2.34 -2.98
C ILE A 53 0.66 -3.80 -3.42
N ILE A 54 1.79 -4.47 -3.17
CA ILE A 54 1.96 -5.90 -3.51
C ILE A 54 0.91 -6.77 -2.81
N ARG A 55 0.66 -6.54 -1.51
CA ARG A 55 -0.35 -7.30 -0.75
C ARG A 55 -1.75 -7.13 -1.37
N CYS A 56 -2.10 -5.91 -1.74
CA CYS A 56 -3.35 -5.60 -2.41
C CYS A 56 -3.49 -6.35 -3.74
N LEU A 57 -2.47 -6.29 -4.59
CA LEU A 57 -2.48 -6.97 -5.90
C LEU A 57 -2.56 -8.49 -5.76
N VAL A 58 -1.75 -9.11 -4.90
CA VAL A 58 -1.82 -10.56 -4.64
C VAL A 58 -3.21 -10.96 -4.18
N TYR A 59 -3.83 -10.19 -3.28
CA TYR A 59 -5.19 -10.47 -2.80
C TYR A 59 -6.23 -10.39 -3.91
N ARG A 60 -6.16 -9.37 -4.78
CA ARG A 60 -7.05 -9.21 -5.94
C ARG A 60 -6.91 -10.36 -6.94
N PHE A 61 -5.68 -10.79 -7.23
CA PHE A 61 -5.43 -11.94 -8.10
C PHE A 61 -6.05 -13.22 -7.52
N GLN A 62 -5.84 -13.49 -6.23
CA GLN A 62 -6.43 -14.64 -5.54
C GLN A 62 -7.96 -14.62 -5.57
N ALA A 63 -8.57 -13.45 -5.32
CA ALA A 63 -10.01 -13.29 -5.38
C ALA A 63 -10.58 -13.51 -6.80
N ALA A 64 -9.78 -13.28 -7.85
CA ALA A 64 -10.11 -13.57 -9.25
C ALA A 64 -9.79 -15.02 -9.67
N GLY A 65 -9.30 -15.87 -8.75
CA GLY A 65 -8.96 -17.27 -9.03
C GLY A 65 -7.53 -17.50 -9.55
N TYR A 66 -6.68 -16.48 -9.51
CA TYR A 66 -5.27 -16.57 -9.92
C TYR A 66 -4.33 -16.67 -8.73
N TYR A 67 -3.28 -17.49 -8.86
CA TYR A 67 -2.26 -17.66 -7.83
C TYR A 67 -0.91 -17.14 -8.32
N VAL A 68 -0.24 -16.35 -7.49
CA VAL A 68 1.13 -15.90 -7.76
C VAL A 68 2.11 -17.01 -7.40
N ILE A 69 2.53 -17.79 -8.39
CA ILE A 69 3.49 -18.90 -8.21
C ILE A 69 4.92 -18.37 -7.99
N HIS A 70 5.32 -17.36 -8.77
CA HIS A 70 6.66 -16.79 -8.73
C HIS A 70 6.66 -15.41 -8.05
N GLN A 71 6.58 -15.42 -6.72
CA GLN A 71 6.47 -14.20 -5.90
C GLN A 71 7.51 -13.13 -6.25
N LYS A 72 8.79 -13.51 -6.40
CA LYS A 72 9.86 -12.55 -6.72
C LYS A 72 9.67 -11.85 -8.07
N LYS A 73 9.33 -12.63 -9.12
CA LYS A 73 9.09 -12.08 -10.47
C LYS A 73 7.87 -11.16 -10.48
N PHE A 74 6.84 -11.51 -9.72
CA PHE A 74 5.66 -10.67 -9.54
C PHE A 74 6.02 -9.34 -8.87
N GLU A 75 6.76 -9.38 -7.76
CA GLU A 75 7.23 -8.17 -7.08
C GLU A 75 8.10 -7.30 -8.00
N GLU A 76 9.01 -7.88 -8.77
CA GLU A 76 9.83 -7.17 -9.77
C GLU A 76 8.98 -6.48 -10.85
N GLY A 77 7.93 -7.13 -11.35
CA GLY A 77 6.98 -6.55 -12.31
C GLY A 77 6.25 -5.34 -11.74
N VAL A 78 5.66 -5.49 -10.55
CA VAL A 78 4.97 -4.39 -9.85
C VAL A 78 5.94 -3.23 -9.58
N PHE A 79 7.15 -3.52 -9.10
CA PHE A 79 8.14 -2.48 -8.88
C PHE A 79 8.59 -1.81 -10.18
N SER A 80 8.62 -2.54 -11.30
CA SER A 80 8.90 -1.97 -12.62
C SER A 80 7.86 -0.92 -12.99
N ASP A 81 6.57 -1.21 -12.80
CA ASP A 81 5.48 -0.28 -13.10
C ASP A 81 5.50 0.95 -12.18
N LEU A 82 5.78 0.73 -10.89
CA LEU A 82 5.94 1.80 -9.90
C LEU A 82 7.18 2.69 -10.12
N ARG A 83 8.09 2.35 -11.04
CA ARG A 83 9.23 3.23 -11.36
C ARG A 83 8.78 4.56 -11.95
N ASN A 84 7.68 4.55 -12.70
CA ASN A 84 7.14 5.73 -13.39
C ASN A 84 6.60 6.80 -12.43
N LEU A 85 6.26 6.41 -11.19
CA LEU A 85 5.86 7.33 -10.13
C LEU A 85 7.09 8.09 -9.59
N LYS A 86 7.13 9.40 -9.84
CA LYS A 86 8.28 10.27 -9.63
C LYS A 86 8.35 10.78 -8.18
N PRO A 87 9.53 10.71 -7.53
CA PRO A 87 9.75 11.40 -6.26
C PRO A 87 9.46 12.91 -6.37
N GLY A 88 8.77 13.48 -5.38
CA GLY A 88 8.35 14.88 -5.34
C GLY A 88 7.02 15.16 -6.05
N LEU A 89 6.47 14.20 -6.81
CA LEU A 89 5.16 14.33 -7.47
C LEU A 89 4.21 13.21 -7.02
N ASP A 90 4.63 11.96 -7.17
CA ASP A 90 3.81 10.77 -6.95
C ASP A 90 4.24 9.98 -5.71
N ALA A 91 5.42 10.28 -5.19
CA ALA A 91 6.03 9.59 -4.07
C ALA A 91 7.01 10.51 -3.33
N VAL A 92 7.37 10.12 -2.12
CA VAL A 92 8.53 10.64 -1.39
C VAL A 92 9.64 9.60 -1.40
N LEU A 93 10.89 10.05 -1.54
CA LEU A 93 12.06 9.19 -1.45
C LEU A 93 12.67 9.33 -0.05
N GLU A 94 12.27 8.45 0.86
CA GLU A 94 12.72 8.52 2.25
C GLU A 94 14.16 7.98 2.40
N PRO A 95 15.06 8.70 3.08
CA PRO A 95 16.38 8.18 3.42
C PRO A 95 16.27 7.03 4.43
N ALA A 96 17.33 6.24 4.54
CA ALA A 96 17.36 5.15 5.51
C ALA A 96 17.15 5.68 6.94
N HIS A 97 16.37 4.93 7.74
CA HIS A 97 16.04 5.27 9.12
C HIS A 97 15.39 6.64 9.36
N SER A 98 14.73 7.22 8.35
CA SER A 98 13.90 8.41 8.57
C SER A 98 12.78 8.15 9.59
N GLU A 99 12.23 9.23 10.15
CA GLU A 99 11.10 9.14 11.09
C GLU A 99 9.92 8.36 10.50
N LEU A 100 9.58 8.62 9.23
CA LEU A 100 8.52 7.93 8.53
C LEU A 100 8.84 6.43 8.38
N LEU A 101 10.06 6.06 7.96
CA LEU A 101 10.40 4.63 7.83
C LEU A 101 10.43 3.91 9.19
N ARG A 102 10.90 4.56 10.24
CA ARG A 102 10.84 4.00 11.61
C ARG A 102 9.40 3.78 12.05
N PHE A 103 8.52 4.74 11.81
CA PHE A 103 7.09 4.64 12.08
C PHE A 103 6.46 3.48 11.30
N LEU A 104 6.65 3.43 9.97
CA LEU A 104 6.12 2.37 9.12
C LEU A 104 6.63 0.98 9.52
N HIS A 105 7.90 0.87 9.92
CA HIS A 105 8.49 -0.38 10.39
C HIS A 105 7.86 -0.84 11.71
N ARG A 106 7.69 0.06 12.68
CA ARG A 106 7.02 -0.23 13.97
C ARG A 106 5.60 -0.76 13.77
N HIS A 107 4.89 -0.25 12.75
CA HIS A 107 3.52 -0.65 12.43
C HIS A 107 3.42 -1.76 11.35
N GLN A 108 4.54 -2.43 11.02
CA GLN A 108 4.61 -3.56 10.08
C GLN A 108 4.13 -3.25 8.64
N CYS A 109 4.20 -1.97 8.24
CA CYS A 109 3.85 -1.50 6.90
C CYS A 109 5.02 -1.70 5.90
N ILE A 110 6.26 -1.83 6.40
CA ILE A 110 7.47 -2.13 5.62
C ILE A 110 8.33 -3.17 6.35
N ARG A 111 9.18 -3.89 5.61
CA ARG A 111 10.09 -4.92 6.17
C ARG A 111 11.47 -4.39 6.57
N THR A 112 11.92 -3.30 5.96
CA THR A 112 13.26 -2.74 6.22
C THR A 112 13.18 -1.22 6.30
N GLN A 113 14.14 -0.59 6.97
CA GLN A 113 14.28 0.87 7.04
C GLN A 113 15.36 1.38 6.07
N LYS A 114 15.62 0.66 4.97
CA LYS A 114 16.50 1.13 3.89
C LYS A 114 15.81 2.26 3.11
N LYS A 115 16.62 3.08 2.42
CA LYS A 115 16.13 4.11 1.50
C LYS A 115 15.11 3.51 0.53
N GLN A 116 13.90 4.07 0.47
CA GLN A 116 12.82 3.53 -0.37
C GLN A 116 11.81 4.61 -0.73
N LYS A 117 11.10 4.41 -1.85
CA LYS A 117 9.96 5.25 -2.21
C LYS A 117 8.76 4.88 -1.34
N ILE A 118 8.07 5.88 -0.83
CA ILE A 118 6.74 5.77 -0.24
C ILE A 118 5.78 6.57 -1.13
N PHE A 119 4.68 5.98 -1.56
CA PHE A 119 3.86 6.54 -2.64
C PHE A 119 2.70 7.35 -2.05
N PHE A 120 2.37 8.48 -2.66
CA PHE A 120 1.15 9.19 -2.31
C PHE A 120 -0.05 8.32 -2.67
N TRP A 121 -0.99 8.18 -1.75
CA TRP A 121 -2.14 7.30 -1.87
C TRP A 121 -2.92 7.53 -3.17
N ASN A 122 -3.13 8.80 -3.52
CA ASN A 122 -3.92 9.22 -4.68
C ASN A 122 -3.13 9.15 -6.01
N ALA A 123 -1.81 9.00 -5.97
CA ALA A 123 -0.97 8.92 -7.17
C ALA A 123 -0.81 7.47 -7.68
N VAL A 124 -1.09 6.49 -6.83
CA VAL A 124 -1.03 5.07 -7.20
C VAL A 124 -2.30 4.70 -7.99
N PRO A 125 -2.19 4.23 -9.25
CA PRO A 125 -3.35 3.84 -10.03
C PRO A 125 -3.78 2.42 -9.63
N HIS A 126 -4.41 2.29 -8.45
CA HIS A 126 -4.76 1.00 -7.83
C HIS A 126 -5.49 0.02 -8.77
N ASP A 127 -6.31 0.54 -9.69
CA ASP A 127 -7.06 -0.29 -10.64
C ASP A 127 -6.27 -0.76 -11.86
N ARG A 128 -5.15 -0.10 -12.19
CA ARG A 128 -4.38 -0.31 -13.43
C ARG A 128 -3.01 -0.99 -13.23
N LEU A 129 -2.65 -1.29 -11.98
CA LEU A 129 -1.47 -2.08 -11.60
C LEU A 129 -1.78 -3.58 -11.55
#